data_AF-A0A359E2E7-F1
#
_entry.id   AF-A0A359E2E7-F1
#
_cell.length_a   1.000
_cell.length_b   1.000
_cell.length_c   1.000
_cell.angle_alpha   90.00
_cell.angle_beta   90.00
_cell.angle_gamma   90.00
#
_symmetry.space_group_name_H-M   'P 1'
#
loop_
_entity.id
_entity.type
_entity.pdbx_description
1 polymer ?
#
loop_
_entity_poly.entity_id
_entity_poly.type
_entity_poly.pdbx_seq_one_letter_code
_entity_poly.pdbx_strand_id
1 'polypeptide(L)'
;INISWWGNDPDGYVVGYEYAINDTSEGAWTFTERSDSTFILPITEGQETDDVLFKVRAVDDDGERDPDGARLVYPIVNSNPTVSFNANETPPDTLFSIS
;
A
#
# COMPACT_ATOMS: atom_id res chain seq x y z
N ILE A 1 -5.06 0.20 1.20
CA ILE A 1 -5.17 1.67 1.27
C ILE A 1 -5.79 2.18 -0.03
N ASN A 2 -6.69 3.17 0.01
CA ASN A 2 -7.22 3.79 -1.21
C ASN A 2 -6.40 5.03 -1.56
N ILE A 3 -6.00 5.13 -2.82
CA ILE A 3 -5.20 6.23 -3.36
C ILE A 3 -5.92 6.74 -4.60
N SER A 4 -6.01 8.06 -4.74
CA SER A 4 -6.54 8.74 -5.92
C SER A 4 -5.48 9.69 -6.47
N TRP A 5 -5.47 9.85 -7.79
CA TRP A 5 -4.56 10.72 -8.52
C TRP A 5 -5.28 11.37 -9.71
N TRP A 6 -4.66 12.41 -10.24
CA TRP A 6 -5.12 13.11 -11.44
C TRP A 6 -3.90 13.71 -12.13
N GLY A 7 -4.06 14.07 -13.41
CA GLY A 7 -3.05 14.72 -14.22
C GLY A 7 -3.71 15.59 -15.27
N ASN A 8 -3.00 16.58 -15.79
CA ASN A 8 -3.44 17.39 -16.91
C ASN A 8 -2.36 17.38 -17.98
N ASP A 9 -2.79 17.51 -19.22
CA ASP A 9 -1.92 17.73 -20.35
C ASP A 9 -2.23 19.11 -20.99
N PRO A 10 -1.26 20.01 -21.21
CA PRO A 10 -1.51 21.37 -21.74
C PRO A 10 -1.88 21.43 -23.23
N ASP A 11 -1.43 20.47 -24.03
CA ASP A 11 -1.52 20.47 -25.49
C ASP A 11 -2.33 19.31 -26.09
N GLY A 12 -2.81 18.39 -25.25
CA GLY A 12 -3.67 17.27 -25.64
C GLY A 12 -4.50 16.77 -24.46
N TYR A 13 -4.51 15.45 -24.25
CA TYR A 13 -5.22 14.82 -23.14
C TYR A 13 -4.49 13.60 -22.59
N VAL A 14 -4.70 13.35 -21.29
CA VAL A 14 -4.15 12.19 -20.61
C VAL A 14 -4.92 10.93 -21.04
N VAL A 15 -4.23 9.97 -21.66
CA VAL A 15 -4.80 8.67 -22.03
C VAL A 15 -4.81 7.69 -20.86
N GLY A 16 -3.95 7.90 -19.86
CA GLY A 16 -3.92 7.10 -18.65
C GLY A 16 -2.76 7.45 -17.73
N TYR A 17 -2.49 6.55 -16.80
CA TYR A 17 -1.49 6.72 -15.77
C TYR A 17 -0.64 5.47 -15.63
N GLU A 18 0.63 5.66 -15.32
CA GLU A 18 1.50 4.60 -14.87
C GLU A 18 1.76 4.81 -13.37
N TYR A 19 1.65 3.75 -12.57
CA TYR A 19 2.03 3.78 -11.16
C TYR A 19 3.07 2.72 -10.82
N ALA A 20 3.84 2.98 -9.77
CA ALA A 20 4.89 2.10 -9.28
C ALA A 20 4.97 2.16 -7.75
N ILE A 21 5.31 1.03 -7.12
CA ILE A 21 5.42 0.89 -5.65
C ILE A 21 6.83 0.42 -5.31
N ASN A 22 7.56 1.23 -4.54
CA ASN A 22 8.97 1.07 -4.17
C ASN A 22 9.94 1.03 -5.35
N ASP A 23 9.87 0.01 -6.20
CA ASP A 23 10.67 -0.07 -7.42
C ASP A 23 10.08 0.88 -8.47
N THR A 24 10.87 1.87 -8.87
CA THR A 24 10.50 2.90 -9.85
C THR A 24 11.34 2.82 -11.12
N SER A 25 12.06 1.70 -11.31
CA SER A 25 12.73 1.39 -12.56
C SER A 25 11.71 1.24 -13.69
N GLU A 26 12.14 1.51 -14.93
CA GLU A 26 11.24 1.62 -16.08
C GLU A 26 10.40 0.34 -16.35
N GLY A 27 10.86 -0.83 -15.91
CA GLY A 27 10.12 -2.10 -16.03
C GLY A 27 9.12 -2.38 -14.91
N ALA A 28 9.09 -1.58 -13.84
CA ALA A 28 8.24 -1.80 -12.66
C ALA A 28 6.90 -1.04 -12.70
N TRP A 29 6.72 -0.17 -13.71
CA TRP A 29 5.51 0.64 -13.85
C TRP A 29 4.34 -0.19 -14.38
N THR A 30 3.16 0.04 -13.79
CA THR A 30 1.91 -0.57 -14.22
C THR A 30 0.98 0.49 -14.79
N PHE A 31 0.53 0.30 -16.03
CA PHE A 31 -0.41 1.19 -16.70
C PHE A 31 -1.85 0.96 -16.24
N THR A 32 -2.63 2.04 -16.15
CA THR A 32 -4.06 2.04 -15.84
C THR A 32 -4.74 3.29 -16.37
N GLU A 33 -5.96 3.16 -16.89
CA GLU A 33 -6.81 4.31 -17.26
C GLU A 33 -7.57 4.88 -16.05
N ARG A 34 -7.51 4.19 -14.91
CA ARG A 34 -8.18 4.61 -13.66
C ARG A 34 -7.40 5.72 -12.97
N SER A 35 -8.14 6.62 -12.31
CA SER A 35 -7.64 7.69 -11.44
C SER A 35 -7.61 7.32 -9.95
N ASP A 36 -8.01 6.11 -9.59
CA ASP A 36 -7.99 5.61 -8.22
C ASP A 36 -7.87 4.09 -8.19
N SER A 37 -7.31 3.57 -7.10
CA SER A 37 -7.37 2.14 -6.80
C SER A 37 -7.14 1.86 -5.32
N THR A 38 -7.31 0.59 -4.94
CA THR A 38 -6.93 0.08 -3.62
C THR A 38 -5.65 -0.72 -3.75
N PHE A 39 -4.63 -0.33 -2.98
CA PHE A 39 -3.32 -0.97 -2.97
C PHE A 39 -3.05 -1.70 -1.67
N ILE A 40 -2.28 -2.79 -1.77
CA ILE A 40 -1.58 -3.42 -0.66
C ILE A 40 -0.18 -2.82 -0.66
N LEU A 41 0.21 -2.18 0.44
CA LEU A 41 1.55 -1.63 0.59
C LEU A 41 2.44 -2.71 1.20
N PRO A 42 3.50 -3.18 0.51
CA PRO A 42 4.38 -4.21 1.04
C PRO A 42 5.24 -3.63 2.16
N ILE A 43 5.31 -4.34 3.29
CA ILE A 43 6.28 -4.08 4.37
C ILE A 43 7.47 -5.00 4.14
N THR A 44 8.68 -4.47 4.28
CA THR A 44 9.90 -5.27 4.29
C THR A 44 9.86 -6.31 5.42
N GLU A 45 10.06 -7.58 5.08
CA GLU A 45 9.99 -8.67 6.08
C GLU A 45 10.92 -8.41 7.27
N GLY A 46 10.38 -8.58 8.49
CA GLY A 46 11.13 -8.37 9.73
C GLY A 46 11.28 -6.91 10.15
N GLN A 47 10.74 -5.93 9.43
CA GLN A 47 10.67 -4.54 9.87
C GLN A 47 9.37 -4.26 10.63
N GLU A 48 9.47 -3.53 11.73
CA GLU A 48 8.33 -2.98 12.47
C GLU A 48 7.81 -1.69 11.81
N THR A 49 8.68 -0.98 11.09
CA THR A 49 8.36 0.28 10.40
C THR A 49 8.93 0.26 8.98
N ASP A 50 8.16 0.72 8.00
CA ASP A 50 8.65 0.88 6.63
C ASP A 50 8.08 2.15 5.97
N ASP A 51 8.80 2.70 5.00
CA ASP A 51 8.40 3.89 4.24
C ASP A 51 8.12 3.47 2.80
N VAL A 52 6.85 3.19 2.49
CA VAL A 52 6.47 2.72 1.15
C VAL A 52 6.28 3.90 0.21
N LEU A 53 7.07 3.91 -0.87
CA LEU A 53 6.98 4.91 -1.93
C LEU A 53 5.92 4.49 -2.96
N PHE A 54 4.92 5.33 -3.16
CA PHE A 54 4.01 5.27 -4.28
C PHE A 54 4.34 6.41 -5.26
N LYS A 55 4.64 6.07 -6.52
CA LYS A 55 4.76 7.04 -7.62
C LYS A 55 3.67 6.82 -8.65
N VAL A 56 3.22 7.91 -9.26
CA VAL A 56 2.30 7.89 -10.40
C VAL A 56 2.69 8.97 -11.40
N ARG A 57 2.60 8.68 -12.69
CA ARG A 57 2.87 9.64 -13.78
C ARG A 57 1.76 9.56 -14.83
N ALA A 58 1.44 10.70 -15.43
CA ALA A 58 0.48 10.75 -16.53
C ALA A 58 1.15 10.29 -17.84
N VAL A 59 0.34 9.72 -18.74
CA VAL A 59 0.71 9.39 -20.11
C VAL A 59 -0.24 10.14 -21.03
N ASP A 60 0.30 10.90 -21.99
CA ASP A 60 -0.49 11.68 -22.95
C ASP A 60 -0.84 10.88 -24.23
N ASP A 61 -1.58 11.50 -25.14
CA ASP A 61 -2.02 10.88 -26.39
C ASP A 61 -0.92 10.69 -27.44
N ASP A 62 0.23 11.32 -27.25
CA ASP A 62 1.45 11.07 -28.03
C ASP A 62 2.34 9.98 -27.41
N GLY A 63 1.95 9.45 -26.24
CA GLY A 63 2.63 8.38 -25.52
C GLY A 63 3.81 8.87 -24.67
N GLU A 64 3.95 10.18 -24.49
CA GLU A 64 4.96 10.78 -23.62
C GLU A 64 4.48 10.71 -22.16
N ARG A 65 5.45 10.61 -21.25
CA ARG A 65 5.22 10.38 -19.83
C ARG A 65 5.65 11.61 -19.05
N ASP A 66 4.85 11.97 -18.04
CA ASP A 66 5.25 13.01 -17.10
C ASP A 66 6.59 12.63 -16.41
N PRO A 67 7.68 13.40 -16.63
CA PRO A 67 9.00 13.07 -16.11
C PRO A 67 9.11 13.32 -14.60
N ASP A 68 8.31 14.25 -14.05
CA ASP A 68 8.33 14.58 -12.64
C ASP A 68 7.44 13.60 -11.86
N GLY A 69 6.20 13.44 -12.33
CA GLY A 69 5.18 12.62 -11.70
C GLY A 69 4.83 13.05 -10.28
N ALA A 70 3.80 12.44 -9.71
CA ALA A 70 3.48 12.59 -8.30
C ALA A 70 4.14 11.49 -7.47
N ARG A 71 4.51 11.82 -6.23
CA ARG A 71 5.04 10.86 -5.26
C ARG A 71 4.36 11.02 -3.90
N LEU A 72 4.12 9.89 -3.24
CA LEU A 72 3.59 9.83 -1.88
C LEU A 72 4.34 8.75 -1.11
N VAL A 73 4.72 9.06 0.13
CA VAL A 73 5.42 8.11 1.02
C VAL A 73 4.50 7.79 2.18
N TYR A 74 4.27 6.50 2.41
CA TYR A 74 3.44 6.00 3.49
C TYR A 74 4.32 5.38 4.58
N PRO A 75 4.42 6.02 5.76
CA PRO A 75 5.00 5.36 6.92
C PRO A 75 4.02 4.30 7.41
N ILE A 76 4.40 3.04 7.37
CA ILE A 76 3.61 1.91 7.84
C ILE A 76 4.28 1.29 9.05
N VAL A 77 3.49 0.98 10.09
CA VAL A 77 3.95 0.37 11.33
C VAL A 77 3.19 -0.93 11.56
N ASN A 78 3.92 -2.03 11.69
CA ASN A 78 3.37 -3.30 12.13
C ASN A 78 3.49 -3.40 13.65
N SER A 79 2.39 -3.26 14.39
CA SER A 79 2.40 -3.44 15.84
C SER A 79 2.28 -4.93 16.19
N ASN A 80 3.08 -5.39 17.16
CA ASN A 80 2.97 -6.76 17.65
C ASN A 80 1.55 -7.05 18.16
N PRO A 81 1.01 -8.25 17.92
CA PRO A 81 -0.27 -8.63 18.50
C PRO A 81 -0.17 -8.62 20.02
N THR A 82 -1.14 -7.99 20.69
CA THR A 82 -1.28 -8.07 22.14
C THR A 82 -2.21 -9.22 22.49
N VAL A 83 -1.74 -10.14 23.33
CA VAL A 83 -2.57 -11.21 23.89
C VAL A 83 -2.80 -10.93 25.37
N SER A 84 -4.04 -11.05 25.84
CA SER A 84 -4.37 -10.98 27.26
C SER A 84 -5.17 -12.22 27.64
N PHE A 85 -4.79 -12.85 28.76
CA PHE A 85 -5.57 -13.95 29.34
C PHE A 85 -6.59 -13.36 30.31
N ASN A 86 -7.87 -13.61 30.06
CA ASN A 86 -8.94 -13.23 30.97
C ASN A 86 -9.24 -14.39 31.94
N ALA A 87 -8.72 -14.30 33.16
CA ALA A 87 -8.86 -15.34 34.17
C ALA A 87 -10.31 -15.54 34.68
N ASN A 88 -11.24 -14.65 34.31
CA ASN A 88 -12.65 -14.77 34.67
C ASN A 88 -13.46 -15.66 33.70
N GLU A 89 -12.88 -16.06 32.56
CA GLU A 89 -13.55 -16.85 31.52
C GLU A 89 -13.09 -18.32 31.50
N THR A 90 -12.09 -18.67 32.31
CA THR A 90 -11.66 -20.07 32.51
C THR A 90 -12.49 -20.69 33.64
N PRO A 91 -13.26 -21.77 33.41
CA PRO A 91 -13.91 -22.49 34.50
C PRO A 91 -12.83 -22.98 35.49
N PRO A 92 -13.07 -22.91 36.80
CA PRO A 92 -12.10 -23.37 37.79
C PRO A 92 -11.81 -24.86 37.57
N ASP A 93 -10.55 -25.17 37.30
CA ASP A 93 -10.07 -26.55 37.13
C ASP A 93 -10.07 -27.23 38.50
N THR A 94 -11.15 -27.93 38.82
CA THR A 94 -11.23 -28.78 40.01
C THR A 94 -11.58 -30.20 39.59
N LEU A 95 -10.62 -30.87 38.95
CA LEU A 95 -10.64 -32.32 38.82
C LEU A 95 -10.33 -32.94 40.19
N PHE A 96 -11.37 -33.40 40.89
CA PHE A 96 -11.18 -34.28 42.05
C PHE A 96 -10.77 -35.66 41.55
N SER A 97 -9.58 -36.13 41.95
CA SER A 97 -9.24 -37.56 41.83
C SER A 97 -10.03 -38.33 42.88
N ILE A 98 -10.91 -39.23 42.44
CA ILE A 98 -11.50 -40.22 43.32
C ILE A 98 -10.49 -41.35 43.52
N SER A 99 -10.06 -41.55 44.77
CA SER A 99 -9.27 -42.68 45.24
C SER A 99 -10.15 -43.92 45.45
#